data_AF-A0AAE4HXD2-F1
#
_entry.id   AF-A0AAE4HXD2-F1
#
_cell.length_a   1.000
_cell.length_b   1.000
_cell.length_c   1.000
_cell.angle_alpha   90.00
_cell.angle_beta   90.00
_cell.angle_gamma   90.00
#
_symmetry.space_group_name_H-M   'P 1'
#
loop_
_entity.id
_entity.type
_entity.pdbx_description
1 polymer ?
#
loop_
_entity_poly.entity_id
_entity_poly.type
_entity_poly.pdbx_seq_one_letter_code
_entity_poly.pdbx_strand_id
1 'polypeptide(L)'
;MSHLKVYEFNQIKGLIKELINYYKTNDYLNYALLIKETLLEIGANLIEHEIDSQMFMSNLADKRISHRQVDNLLEDLKVRVEPFTIPSNKEITKLLRKVKKLKVPDFETYDKKEIIYLAWNEQSSNRKYVIYEDNNKSAAFYGDLSTDKVKGFCKICKEETETSLFLLKSKTSGDGTYTKKGDYICRDSAICNQNLKNIDDFYDFVNHMKA
;
A
#
# COMPACT_ATOMS: atom_id res chain seq x y z
N MET A 1 -15.37 -14.88 3.41
CA MET A 1 -15.47 -13.48 2.89
C MET A 1 -14.93 -13.54 1.47
N SER A 2 -15.70 -13.17 0.45
CA SER A 2 -15.33 -13.45 -0.96
C SER A 2 -14.39 -12.43 -1.62
N HIS A 3 -13.75 -11.56 -0.83
CA HIS A 3 -13.04 -10.38 -1.34
C HIS A 3 -11.72 -10.15 -0.62
N LEU A 4 -10.68 -9.91 -1.41
CA LEU A 4 -9.35 -9.53 -0.92
C LEU A 4 -9.31 -8.05 -0.56
N LYS A 5 -8.59 -7.72 0.51
CA LYS A 5 -8.09 -6.36 0.74
C LYS A 5 -6.96 -6.05 -0.23
N VAL A 6 -6.73 -4.76 -0.48
CA VAL A 6 -5.70 -4.30 -1.42
C VAL A 6 -4.29 -4.78 -1.02
N TYR A 7 -3.97 -4.78 0.28
CA TYR A 7 -2.65 -5.23 0.74
C TYR A 7 -2.45 -6.75 0.57
N GLU A 8 -3.50 -7.57 0.74
CA GLU A 8 -3.46 -9.02 0.48
C GLU A 8 -3.24 -9.30 -1.01
N PHE A 9 -3.91 -8.53 -1.89
CA PHE A 9 -3.65 -8.60 -3.32
C PHE A 9 -2.21 -8.21 -3.67
N ASN A 10 -1.66 -7.17 -3.04
CA ASN A 10 -0.26 -6.79 -3.22
C ASN A 10 0.71 -7.87 -2.71
N GLN A 11 0.40 -8.56 -1.61
CA GLN A 11 1.16 -9.70 -1.12
C GLN A 11 1.18 -10.82 -2.16
N ILE A 12 0.01 -11.24 -2.67
CA ILE A 12 -0.09 -12.25 -3.74
C ILE A 12 0.70 -11.84 -4.97
N LYS A 13 0.59 -10.58 -5.41
CA LYS A 13 1.37 -10.02 -6.53
C LYS A 13 2.88 -10.11 -6.28
N GLY A 14 3.32 -9.85 -5.04
CA GLY A 14 4.70 -10.02 -4.59
C GLY A 14 5.18 -11.47 -4.70
N LEU A 15 4.40 -12.40 -4.15
CA LEU A 15 4.68 -13.84 -4.19
C LEU A 15 4.76 -14.36 -5.63
N ILE A 16 3.86 -13.92 -6.51
CA ILE A 16 3.90 -14.27 -7.93
C ILE A 16 5.18 -13.75 -8.58
N LYS A 17 5.60 -12.52 -8.28
CA LYS A 17 6.86 -11.98 -8.81
C LYS A 17 8.07 -12.82 -8.38
N GLU A 18 8.10 -13.27 -7.13
CA GLU A 18 9.15 -14.16 -6.63
C GLU A 18 9.11 -15.52 -7.32
N LEU A 19 7.93 -16.13 -7.44
CA LEU A 19 7.72 -17.39 -8.16
C LEU A 19 8.26 -17.33 -9.60
N ILE A 20 7.95 -16.26 -10.33
CA ILE A 20 8.44 -16.05 -11.69
C ILE A 20 9.97 -15.91 -11.72
N ASN A 21 10.58 -15.27 -10.72
CA ASN A 21 12.03 -15.21 -10.61
C ASN A 21 12.63 -16.60 -10.39
N TYR A 22 12.01 -17.45 -9.57
CA TYR A 22 12.43 -18.84 -9.39
C TYR A 22 12.30 -19.65 -10.68
N TYR A 23 11.25 -19.45 -11.49
CA TYR A 23 11.12 -20.14 -12.77
C TYR A 23 12.15 -19.74 -13.82
N LYS A 24 12.70 -18.52 -13.72
CA LYS A 24 13.70 -18.00 -14.65
C LYS A 24 15.13 -18.41 -14.32
N THR A 25 15.38 -18.91 -13.10
CA THR A 25 16.73 -19.32 -12.73
C THR A 25 17.15 -20.60 -13.44
N ASN A 26 18.44 -20.74 -13.72
CA ASN A 26 19.01 -21.99 -14.24
C ASN A 26 19.10 -23.08 -13.16
N ASP A 27 18.89 -22.72 -11.89
CA ASP A 27 19.04 -23.59 -10.73
C ASP A 27 17.69 -24.04 -10.14
N TYR A 28 16.73 -24.36 -11.02
CA TYR A 28 15.35 -24.67 -10.64
C TYR A 28 15.23 -25.75 -9.55
N LEU A 29 16.09 -26.78 -9.58
CA LEU A 29 16.05 -27.88 -8.60
C LEU A 29 16.29 -27.40 -7.17
N ASN A 30 17.19 -26.42 -6.99
CA ASN A 30 17.45 -25.84 -5.68
C ASN A 30 16.31 -24.93 -5.18
N TYR A 31 15.48 -24.41 -6.09
CA TYR A 31 14.28 -23.63 -5.75
C TYR A 31 13.00 -24.44 -5.65
N ALA A 32 13.03 -25.77 -5.85
CA ALA A 32 11.82 -26.60 -5.89
C ALA A 32 10.97 -26.50 -4.61
N LEU A 33 11.63 -26.43 -3.45
CA LEU A 33 10.94 -26.25 -2.16
C LEU A 33 10.28 -24.86 -2.07
N LEU A 34 11.04 -23.80 -2.38
CA LEU A 34 10.54 -22.42 -2.35
C LEU A 34 9.37 -22.22 -3.32
N ILE A 35 9.45 -22.78 -4.53
CA ILE A 35 8.36 -22.78 -5.51
C ILE A 35 7.08 -23.40 -4.90
N LYS A 36 7.23 -24.56 -4.26
CA LYS A 36 6.10 -25.26 -3.63
C LYS A 36 5.52 -24.43 -2.48
N GLU A 37 6.36 -23.86 -1.62
CA GLU A 37 5.95 -23.02 -0.50
C GLU A 37 5.22 -21.76 -0.98
N THR A 38 5.76 -21.04 -1.96
CA THR A 38 5.13 -19.86 -2.56
C THR A 38 3.77 -20.19 -3.18
N LEU A 39 3.66 -21.29 -3.93
CA LEU A 39 2.38 -21.74 -4.48
C LEU A 39 1.36 -22.09 -3.39
N LEU A 40 1.80 -22.75 -2.31
CA LEU A 40 0.94 -23.06 -1.17
C LEU A 40 0.46 -21.80 -0.45
N GLU A 41 1.34 -20.81 -0.25
CA GLU A 41 0.98 -19.55 0.38
C GLU A 41 -0.04 -18.77 -0.46
N ILE A 42 0.17 -18.67 -1.77
CA ILE A 42 -0.80 -18.04 -2.69
C ILE A 42 -2.14 -18.77 -2.61
N GLY A 43 -2.13 -20.11 -2.70
CA GLY A 43 -3.35 -20.92 -2.62
C GLY A 43 -4.08 -20.75 -1.29
N ALA A 44 -3.35 -20.72 -0.17
CA ALA A 44 -3.93 -20.55 1.17
C ALA A 44 -4.66 -19.21 1.30
N ASN A 45 -4.04 -18.11 0.85
CA ASN A 45 -4.66 -16.79 0.82
C ASN A 45 -5.97 -16.80 0.00
N LEU A 46 -5.97 -17.45 -1.17
CA LEU A 46 -7.18 -17.51 -2.01
C LEU A 46 -8.28 -18.37 -1.38
N ILE A 47 -7.93 -19.47 -0.70
CA ILE A 47 -8.86 -20.37 -0.02
C ILE A 47 -9.51 -19.69 1.19
N GLU A 48 -8.74 -18.93 1.98
CA GLU A 48 -9.25 -18.16 3.13
C GLU A 48 -10.38 -17.21 2.71
N HIS A 49 -10.28 -16.67 1.50
CA HIS A 49 -11.26 -15.79 0.89
C HIS A 49 -12.30 -16.51 0.03
N GLU A 50 -12.38 -17.84 0.10
CA GLU A 50 -13.37 -18.66 -0.64
C GLU A 50 -13.34 -18.39 -2.16
N ILE A 51 -12.17 -18.00 -2.70
CA ILE A 51 -11.99 -17.70 -4.12
C ILE A 51 -11.68 -19.02 -4.83
N ASP A 52 -12.58 -19.44 -5.74
CA ASP A 52 -12.29 -20.52 -6.68
C ASP A 52 -11.08 -20.13 -7.54
N SER A 53 -9.97 -20.81 -7.26
CA SER A 53 -8.65 -20.51 -7.79
C SER A 53 -8.03 -21.71 -8.49
N GLN A 54 -8.79 -22.77 -8.77
CA GLN A 54 -8.22 -23.99 -9.37
C GLN A 54 -7.52 -23.70 -10.70
N MET A 55 -8.17 -22.94 -11.59
CA MET A 55 -7.59 -22.57 -12.88
C MET A 55 -6.45 -21.56 -12.74
N PHE A 56 -6.60 -20.61 -11.82
CA PHE A 56 -5.56 -19.63 -11.50
C PHE A 56 -4.26 -20.32 -11.04
N MET A 57 -4.38 -21.22 -10.07
CA MET A 57 -3.25 -21.97 -9.50
C MET A 57 -2.64 -22.94 -10.52
N SER A 58 -3.48 -23.61 -11.34
CA SER A 58 -3.01 -24.49 -12.42
C SER A 58 -2.15 -23.72 -13.44
N ASN A 59 -2.62 -22.55 -13.88
CA ASN A 59 -1.87 -21.70 -14.80
C ASN A 59 -0.56 -21.19 -14.17
N LEU A 60 -0.64 -20.77 -12.90
CA LEU A 60 0.51 -20.22 -12.18
C LEU A 60 1.60 -21.28 -11.92
N ALA A 61 1.22 -22.55 -11.76
CA ALA A 61 2.16 -23.65 -11.56
C ALA A 61 2.92 -24.07 -12.85
N ASP A 62 2.49 -23.63 -14.04
CA ASP A 62 3.23 -23.87 -15.27
C ASP A 62 4.44 -22.91 -15.35
N LYS A 63 5.65 -23.46 -15.20
CA LYS A 63 6.90 -22.71 -15.30
C LYS A 63 7.10 -21.96 -16.63
N ARG A 64 6.33 -22.29 -17.67
CA ARG A 64 6.36 -21.62 -18.99
C ARG A 64 5.46 -20.40 -19.05
N ILE A 65 4.77 -20.05 -17.95
CA ILE A 65 3.88 -18.91 -17.89
C ILE A 65 4.60 -17.62 -18.33
N SER A 66 4.00 -16.93 -19.29
CA SER A 66 4.53 -15.66 -19.80
C SER A 66 4.12 -14.49 -18.92
N HIS A 67 4.86 -13.37 -19.03
CA HIS A 67 4.50 -12.12 -18.36
C HIS A 67 3.06 -11.69 -18.65
N ARG A 68 2.63 -11.78 -19.92
CA ARG A 68 1.26 -11.43 -20.32
C ARG A 68 0.20 -12.31 -19.64
N GLN A 69 0.48 -13.60 -19.47
CA GLN A 69 -0.45 -14.49 -18.76
C GLN A 69 -0.52 -14.13 -17.27
N VAL A 70 0.61 -13.80 -16.65
CA VAL A 70 0.64 -13.30 -15.26
C VAL A 70 -0.18 -12.02 -15.11
N ASP A 71 0.01 -11.05 -16.02
CA ASP A 71 -0.73 -9.80 -15.97
C ASP A 71 -2.24 -10.03 -16.08
N ASN A 72 -2.68 -10.90 -17.01
CA ASN A 72 -4.09 -11.28 -17.15
C ASN A 72 -4.64 -11.95 -15.87
N LEU A 73 -3.90 -12.88 -15.27
CA LEU A 73 -4.30 -13.54 -14.02
C LEU A 73 -4.46 -12.52 -12.88
N LEU A 74 -3.56 -11.54 -12.79
CA LEU A 74 -3.63 -10.50 -11.78
C LEU A 74 -4.83 -9.57 -12.00
N GLU A 75 -5.15 -9.21 -13.25
CA GLU A 75 -6.34 -8.42 -13.57
C GLU A 75 -7.64 -9.18 -13.23
N ASP A 76 -7.72 -10.46 -13.57
CA ASP A 76 -8.85 -11.31 -13.21
C ASP A 76 -9.03 -11.40 -11.68
N LEU A 77 -7.91 -11.54 -10.95
CA LEU A 77 -7.93 -11.55 -9.49
C LEU A 77 -8.31 -10.19 -8.90
N LYS A 78 -7.89 -9.08 -9.52
CA LYS A 78 -8.19 -7.70 -9.10
C LYS A 78 -9.71 -7.44 -9.08
N VAL A 79 -10.50 -8.15 -9.88
CA VAL A 79 -11.98 -8.09 -9.83
C VAL A 79 -12.50 -8.45 -8.42
N ARG A 80 -11.82 -9.35 -7.70
CA ARG A 80 -12.17 -9.77 -6.34
C ARG A 80 -11.69 -8.83 -5.24
N VAL A 81 -10.88 -7.82 -5.55
CA VAL A 81 -10.38 -6.86 -4.56
C VAL A 81 -11.48 -5.88 -4.15
N GLU A 82 -11.65 -5.69 -2.85
CA GLU A 82 -12.54 -4.69 -2.29
C GLU A 82 -11.97 -3.28 -2.53
N PRO A 83 -12.74 -2.36 -3.16
CA PRO A 83 -12.27 -1.01 -3.41
C PRO A 83 -12.25 -0.18 -2.12
N PHE A 84 -11.25 0.68 -1.97
CA PHE A 84 -11.21 1.67 -0.90
C PHE A 84 -12.39 2.63 -0.98
N THR A 85 -13.05 2.85 0.17
CA THR A 85 -14.14 3.83 0.27
C THR A 85 -13.56 5.22 0.48
N ILE A 86 -13.53 6.02 -0.60
CA ILE A 86 -13.08 7.41 -0.54
C ILE A 86 -14.14 8.25 0.20
N PRO A 87 -13.78 8.94 1.30
CA PRO A 87 -14.72 9.81 2.00
C PRO A 87 -15.14 10.99 1.11
N SER A 88 -16.37 11.47 1.30
CA SER A 88 -16.87 12.65 0.60
C SER A 88 -16.05 13.90 0.92
N ASN A 89 -16.08 14.91 0.04
CA ASN A 89 -15.41 16.20 0.28
C ASN A 89 -15.81 16.85 1.62
N LYS A 90 -17.07 16.66 2.06
CA LYS A 90 -17.55 17.13 3.36
C LYS A 90 -16.87 16.40 4.52
N GLU A 91 -16.72 15.08 4.42
CA GLU A 91 -16.04 14.26 5.43
C GLU A 91 -14.55 14.56 5.48
N ILE A 92 -13.89 14.67 4.32
CA ILE A 92 -12.48 15.07 4.22
C ILE A 92 -12.25 16.43 4.91
N THR A 93 -13.10 17.42 4.62
CA THR A 93 -13.03 18.75 5.25
C THR A 93 -13.22 18.66 6.77
N LYS A 94 -14.12 17.78 7.24
CA LYS A 94 -14.35 17.54 8.67
C LYS A 94 -13.13 16.89 9.35
N LEU A 95 -12.53 15.88 8.72
CA LEU A 95 -11.32 15.20 9.20
C LEU A 95 -10.14 16.17 9.31
N LEU A 96 -10.00 17.05 8.31
CA LEU A 96 -8.91 18.02 8.20
C LEU A 96 -9.32 19.44 8.61
N ARG A 97 -10.30 19.60 9.51
CA ARG A 97 -10.90 20.90 9.91
C ARG A 97 -9.92 21.98 10.38
N LYS A 98 -8.71 21.60 10.81
CA LYS A 98 -7.65 22.54 11.24
C LYS A 98 -6.90 23.17 10.07
N VAL A 99 -7.06 22.64 8.86
CA VAL A 99 -6.38 23.10 7.65
C VAL A 99 -7.23 24.19 7.01
N LYS A 100 -6.73 25.42 7.04
CA LYS A 100 -7.37 26.54 6.32
C LYS A 100 -7.16 26.36 4.81
N LYS A 101 -8.20 26.61 4.01
CA LYS A 101 -8.16 26.56 2.53
C LYS A 101 -7.66 25.21 1.98
N LEU A 102 -8.13 24.10 2.56
CA LEU A 102 -7.82 22.75 2.12
C LEU A 102 -8.16 22.57 0.64
N LYS A 103 -7.18 22.17 -0.17
CA LYS A 103 -7.39 21.74 -1.56
C LYS A 103 -7.53 20.22 -1.59
N VAL A 104 -8.74 19.76 -1.89
CA VAL A 104 -9.04 18.33 -2.09
C VAL A 104 -8.92 18.03 -3.58
N PRO A 105 -8.04 17.10 -4.00
CA PRO A 105 -7.97 16.64 -5.39
C PRO A 105 -9.28 15.99 -5.85
N ASP A 106 -9.46 15.91 -7.16
CA ASP A 106 -10.42 14.99 -7.73
C ASP A 106 -9.86 13.57 -7.66
N PHE A 107 -10.61 12.65 -7.05
CA PHE A 107 -10.21 11.26 -6.89
C PHE A 107 -10.93 10.30 -7.84
N GLU A 108 -11.78 10.79 -8.75
CA GLU A 108 -12.52 9.92 -9.67
C GLU A 108 -11.59 9.11 -10.58
N THR A 109 -10.41 9.63 -10.89
CA THR A 109 -9.41 8.93 -11.72
C THR A 109 -8.55 7.93 -10.94
N TYR A 110 -8.71 7.83 -9.63
CA TYR A 110 -7.90 6.91 -8.83
C TYR A 110 -8.46 5.49 -8.91
N ASP A 111 -7.58 4.51 -9.09
CA ASP A 111 -7.97 3.12 -8.95
C ASP A 111 -8.16 2.77 -7.47
N LYS A 112 -9.42 2.73 -7.04
CA LYS A 112 -9.81 2.45 -5.65
C LYS A 112 -9.35 1.06 -5.18
N LYS A 113 -9.07 0.12 -6.09
CA LYS A 113 -8.56 -1.22 -5.77
C LYS A 113 -7.04 -1.26 -5.62
N GLU A 114 -6.37 -0.11 -5.72
CA GLU A 114 -4.95 0.06 -5.43
C GLU A 114 -4.70 1.01 -4.26
N ILE A 115 -5.74 1.36 -3.49
CA ILE A 115 -5.63 2.27 -2.35
C ILE A 115 -5.79 1.48 -1.04
N ILE A 116 -4.79 1.55 -0.17
CA ILE A 116 -4.86 1.10 1.22
C ILE A 116 -5.07 2.31 2.14
N TYR A 117 -4.38 3.42 1.84
CA TYR A 117 -4.63 4.71 2.44
C TYR A 117 -4.65 5.79 1.35
N LEU A 118 -5.57 6.74 1.47
CA LEU A 118 -5.70 7.86 0.55
C LEU A 118 -4.71 8.95 0.94
N ALA A 119 -3.88 9.42 0.00
CA ALA A 119 -2.94 10.49 0.28
C ALA A 119 -2.64 11.35 -0.94
N TRP A 120 -2.34 12.62 -0.69
CA TRP A 120 -1.92 13.57 -1.72
C TRP A 120 -0.94 14.61 -1.17
N ASN A 121 -0.18 15.20 -2.08
CA ASN A 121 0.80 16.23 -1.77
C ASN A 121 0.24 17.60 -2.16
N GLU A 122 0.31 18.58 -1.26
CA GLU A 122 0.06 19.99 -1.58
C GLU A 122 1.39 20.72 -1.70
N GLN A 123 1.78 21.03 -2.94
CA GLN A 123 3.06 21.66 -3.26
C GLN A 123 3.18 23.07 -2.66
N SER A 124 2.10 23.85 -2.64
CA SER A 124 2.14 25.24 -2.15
C SER A 124 2.50 25.39 -0.67
N SER A 125 2.26 24.35 0.13
CA SER A 125 2.59 24.35 1.55
C SER A 125 3.58 23.26 1.95
N ASN A 126 4.13 22.53 0.96
CA ASN A 126 4.98 21.35 1.17
C ASN A 126 4.38 20.38 2.19
N ARG A 127 3.11 20.02 2.02
CA ARG A 127 2.41 19.09 2.92
C ARG A 127 2.02 17.81 2.22
N LYS A 128 2.00 16.72 2.99
CA LYS A 128 1.28 15.49 2.63
C LYS A 128 0.08 15.34 3.55
N TYR A 129 -1.07 15.04 2.97
CA TYR A 129 -2.28 14.65 3.66
C TYR A 129 -2.46 13.15 3.52
N VAL A 130 -2.85 12.49 4.61
CA VAL A 130 -3.13 11.05 4.65
C VAL A 130 -4.47 10.83 5.33
N ILE A 131 -5.32 10.02 4.70
CA ILE A 131 -6.61 9.55 5.19
C ILE A 131 -6.61 8.03 5.11
N TYR A 132 -7.02 7.39 6.19
CA TYR A 132 -6.98 5.94 6.32
C TYR A 132 -8.11 5.48 7.24
N GLU A 133 -8.36 4.18 7.26
CA GLU A 133 -9.33 3.57 8.15
C GLU A 133 -8.68 3.18 9.48
N ASP A 134 -9.33 3.48 10.59
CA ASP A 134 -8.87 3.16 11.95
C ASP A 134 -10.08 2.66 12.74
N ASN A 135 -10.11 1.37 13.06
CA ASN A 135 -11.23 0.72 13.75
C ASN A 135 -12.61 1.02 13.08
N ASN A 136 -12.70 0.80 11.77
CA ASN A 136 -13.89 1.06 10.95
C ASN A 136 -14.34 2.53 10.90
N LYS A 137 -13.43 3.48 11.19
CA LYS A 137 -13.70 4.92 11.11
C LYS A 137 -12.60 5.60 10.31
N SER A 138 -12.96 6.60 9.51
CA SER A 138 -11.95 7.41 8.82
C SER A 138 -11.16 8.25 9.82
N ALA A 139 -9.84 8.16 9.74
CA ALA A 139 -8.89 8.99 10.44
C ALA A 139 -7.99 9.73 9.44
N ALA A 140 -7.40 10.84 9.88
CA ALA A 140 -6.52 11.63 9.03
C ALA A 140 -5.37 12.23 9.82
N PHE A 141 -4.22 12.36 9.16
CA PHE A 141 -3.10 13.16 9.63
C PHE A 141 -2.45 13.88 8.46
N TYR A 142 -1.68 14.92 8.77
CA TYR A 142 -0.93 15.68 7.77
C TYR A 142 0.33 16.24 8.39
N GLY A 143 1.36 16.42 7.57
CA GLY A 143 2.67 16.85 8.01
C GLY A 143 3.43 17.58 6.92
N ASP A 144 4.54 18.19 7.31
CA ASP A 144 5.47 18.82 6.38
C ASP A 144 6.17 17.68 5.59
N LEU A 145 6.29 17.81 4.27
CA LEU A 145 6.96 16.85 3.40
C LEU A 145 8.08 17.59 2.66
N SER A 146 9.33 17.20 2.91
CA SER A 146 10.50 17.84 2.28
C SER A 146 10.39 17.85 0.76
N THR A 147 10.82 18.93 0.11
CA THR A 147 10.94 19.00 -1.35
C THR A 147 12.04 18.09 -1.88
N ASP A 148 13.04 17.81 -1.04
CA ASP A 148 14.17 16.97 -1.40
C ASP A 148 13.72 15.52 -1.53
N LYS A 149 14.30 14.86 -2.52
CA LYS A 149 14.02 13.48 -2.86
C LYS A 149 15.31 12.69 -2.80
N VAL A 150 15.25 11.55 -2.11
CA VAL A 150 16.38 10.64 -1.97
C VAL A 150 15.92 9.22 -2.26
N LYS A 151 16.75 8.46 -2.98
CA LYS A 151 16.52 7.02 -3.12
C LYS A 151 16.79 6.35 -1.77
N GLY A 152 15.86 5.56 -1.29
CA GLY A 152 16.00 4.88 0.00
C GLY A 152 14.78 4.05 0.36
N PHE A 153 14.85 3.37 1.51
CA PHE A 153 13.75 2.54 1.99
C PHE A 153 12.65 3.39 2.62
N CYS A 154 11.43 3.22 2.13
CA CYS A 154 10.25 3.85 2.70
C CYS A 154 9.90 3.20 4.05
N LYS A 155 9.68 4.01 5.09
CA LYS A 155 9.28 3.51 6.41
C LYS A 155 7.90 2.83 6.43
N ILE A 156 7.03 3.18 5.49
CA ILE A 156 5.68 2.59 5.34
C ILE A 156 5.76 1.27 4.59
N CYS A 157 6.03 1.28 3.28
CA CYS A 157 5.96 0.06 2.47
C CYS A 157 7.23 -0.81 2.51
N LYS A 158 8.29 -0.38 3.22
CA LYS A 158 9.59 -1.08 3.36
C LYS A 158 10.36 -1.34 2.07
N GLU A 159 9.87 -0.85 0.93
CA GLU A 159 10.53 -0.98 -0.37
C GLU A 159 11.47 0.20 -0.64
N GLU A 160 12.52 -0.04 -1.44
CA GLU A 160 13.42 1.00 -1.95
C GLU A 160 12.69 1.82 -3.03
N THR A 161 12.51 3.12 -2.79
CA THR A 161 11.76 4.03 -3.67
C THR A 161 12.38 5.43 -3.66
N GLU A 162 11.79 6.35 -4.43
CA GLU A 162 12.04 7.79 -4.27
C GLU A 162 11.28 8.29 -3.02
N THR A 163 12.02 8.58 -1.96
CA THR A 163 11.49 8.98 -0.66
C THR A 163 11.73 10.46 -0.36
N SER A 164 10.89 11.02 0.52
CA SER A 164 11.10 12.33 1.13
C SER A 164 10.85 12.25 2.63
N LEU A 165 11.58 13.05 3.40
CA LEU A 165 11.35 13.18 4.84
C LEU A 165 9.96 13.77 5.10
N PHE A 166 9.13 13.03 5.83
CA PHE A 166 7.82 13.47 6.31
C PHE A 166 7.89 13.77 7.80
N LEU A 167 7.38 14.93 8.22
CA LEU A 167 7.41 15.40 9.59
C LEU A 167 5.99 15.73 10.09
N LEU A 168 5.50 14.95 11.05
CA LEU A 168 4.28 15.24 11.79
C LEU A 168 4.60 16.17 12.96
N LYS A 169 3.79 17.22 13.12
CA LYS A 169 3.88 18.11 14.28
C LYS A 169 3.04 17.54 15.42
N SER A 170 3.69 17.10 16.49
CA SER A 170 3.02 16.78 17.76
C SER A 170 3.12 17.98 18.71
N LYS A 171 2.07 18.21 19.50
CA LYS A 171 2.09 19.25 20.54
C LYS A 171 2.91 18.73 21.71
N THR A 172 3.87 19.52 22.18
CA THR A 172 4.53 19.29 23.46
C THR A 172 3.66 19.91 24.56
N SER A 173 3.41 19.20 25.65
CA SER A 173 2.63 19.72 26.77
C SER A 173 3.37 20.87 27.45
N GLY A 174 2.80 22.07 27.49
CA GLY A 174 3.31 23.19 28.29
C GLY A 174 3.39 24.53 27.56
N ASP A 175 4.34 24.69 26.63
CA ASP A 175 4.91 26.04 26.38
C ASP A 175 4.85 26.53 24.93
N GLY A 176 3.86 26.08 24.14
CA GLY A 176 3.68 26.53 22.75
C GLY A 176 4.75 26.03 21.77
N THR A 177 5.67 25.19 22.23
CA THR A 177 6.65 24.47 21.41
C THR A 177 6.02 23.21 20.80
N TYR A 178 6.58 22.77 19.67
CA TYR A 178 6.15 21.56 18.97
C TYR A 178 7.35 20.68 18.69
N THR A 179 7.20 19.38 18.91
CA THR A 179 8.18 18.39 18.45
C THR A 179 7.78 17.93 17.06
N LYS A 180 8.76 17.79 16.16
CA LYS A 180 8.56 17.15 14.87
C LYS A 180 9.05 15.71 14.96
N LYS A 181 8.17 14.76 14.69
CA LYS A 181 8.52 13.35 14.53
C LYS A 181 8.42 13.02 13.05
N GLY A 182 9.35 12.24 12.51
CA GLY A 182 9.38 12.00 11.09
C GLY A 182 10.32 10.89 10.67
N ASP A 183 10.06 10.43 9.45
CA ASP A 183 10.80 9.37 8.79
C ASP A 183 10.71 9.56 7.28
N TYR A 184 11.57 8.87 6.55
CA TYR A 184 11.51 8.86 5.09
C TYR A 184 10.39 7.95 4.62
N ILE A 185 9.49 8.50 3.80
CA ILE A 185 8.38 7.76 3.19
C ILE A 185 8.35 8.03 1.69
N CYS A 186 7.69 7.17 0.92
CA CYS A 186 7.49 7.37 -0.51
C CYS A 186 6.94 8.77 -0.79
N ARG A 187 7.58 9.48 -1.72
CA ARG A 187 7.07 10.77 -2.19
C ARG A 187 5.71 10.58 -2.87
N ASP A 188 5.64 9.58 -3.75
CA ASP A 188 4.43 9.14 -4.44
C ASP A 188 3.68 8.10 -3.60
N SER A 189 2.47 8.46 -3.18
CA SER A 189 1.63 7.60 -2.37
C SER A 189 0.93 6.51 -3.19
N ALA A 190 0.78 6.64 -4.51
CA ALA A 190 0.26 5.56 -5.36
C ALA A 190 1.26 4.40 -5.39
N ILE A 191 2.54 4.69 -5.65
CA ILE A 191 3.63 3.70 -5.58
C ILE A 191 3.70 3.07 -4.18
N CYS A 192 3.57 3.88 -3.13
CA CYS A 192 3.57 3.36 -1.77
C CYS A 192 2.44 2.38 -1.50
N ASN A 193 1.22 2.67 -1.96
CA ASN A 193 0.09 1.77 -1.79
C ASN A 193 0.28 0.48 -2.58
N GLN A 194 0.77 0.53 -3.82
CA GLN A 194 1.03 -0.66 -4.63
C GLN A 194 2.12 -1.57 -4.04
N ASN A 195 3.06 -0.99 -3.28
CA ASN A 195 4.16 -1.72 -2.65
C ASN A 195 3.82 -2.22 -1.23
N LEU A 196 2.75 -1.74 -0.61
CA LEU A 196 2.39 -2.09 0.76
C LEU A 196 1.68 -3.45 0.77
N LYS A 197 2.37 -4.46 1.29
CA LYS A 197 1.94 -5.88 1.34
C LYS A 197 1.39 -6.29 2.70
N ASN A 198 1.82 -5.60 3.76
CA ASN A 198 1.31 -5.81 5.13
C ASN A 198 0.73 -4.50 5.66
N ILE A 199 -0.53 -4.55 6.09
CA ILE A 199 -1.22 -3.38 6.66
C ILE A 199 -0.61 -2.93 7.99
N ASP A 200 -0.03 -3.84 8.76
CA ASP A 200 0.57 -3.55 10.06
C ASP A 200 1.74 -2.58 9.92
N ASP A 201 2.52 -2.67 8.84
CA ASP A 201 3.63 -1.74 8.58
C ASP A 201 3.16 -0.27 8.50
N PHE A 202 1.97 -0.05 7.95
CA PHE A 202 1.36 1.27 7.89
C PHE A 202 0.87 1.71 9.27
N TYR A 203 0.18 0.84 10.02
CA TYR A 203 -0.29 1.18 11.36
C TYR A 203 0.85 1.39 12.35
N ASP A 204 1.92 0.63 12.25
CA ASP A 204 3.16 0.81 13.02
C ASP A 204 3.77 2.18 12.74
N PHE A 205 3.81 2.60 11.47
CA PHE A 205 4.22 3.95 11.12
C PHE A 205 3.28 4.99 11.76
N VAL A 206 1.96 4.83 11.65
CA VAL A 206 1.00 5.78 12.24
C VAL A 206 1.16 5.88 13.76
N ASN A 207 1.28 4.74 14.44
CA ASN A 207 1.46 4.65 15.89
C ASN A 207 2.80 5.25 16.30
N HIS A 208 3.88 4.94 15.56
CA HIS A 208 5.17 5.57 15.76
C HIS A 208 5.05 7.09 15.65
N MET A 209 4.36 7.63 14.65
CA MET A 209 4.25 9.08 14.46
C MET A 209 3.41 9.79 15.54
N LYS A 210 2.43 9.08 16.14
CA LYS A 210 1.53 9.62 17.17
C LYS A 210 2.07 9.50 18.60
N ALA A 211 3.00 8.59 18.85
CA ALA A 211 3.68 8.41 20.14
C ALA A 211 4.67 9.55 20.41
#